data_AF-A0A956LBU3-F1
#
_entry.id   AF-A0A956LBU3-F1
#
_cell.length_a   1.000
_cell.length_b   1.000
_cell.length_c   1.000
_cell.angle_alpha   90.00
_cell.angle_beta   90.00
_cell.angle_gamma   90.00
#
_symmetry.space_group_name_H-M   'P 1'
#
loop_
_entity.id
_entity.type
_entity.pdbx_description
1 polymer ?
#
loop_
_entity_poly.entity_id
_entity_poly.type
_entity_poly.pdbx_seq_one_letter_code
_entity_poly.pdbx_strand_id
1 'polypeptide(L)'
;MKRTRLPLMWAALLCAATGLGPAACGDDGGATEGGTESGTSDGGSGESDGGTSEGSDTVDGTSGGEEIEFTPAVGGLRRLMQAQYVDSIAVLLGGDAAAAAAAAGLPTDSALHDFDAIGNAQLALTGTGVEDYELAATAAAGAAIGDLTRLATYVPCVVDGPQDAACYEAIAEEWGHLAWRRALSTEEVDRVRMIAEAAQEWGAGDFLTGVKYELMALLQSPHFLYMAEVGEPDPDDPTRMKLTPNELLTRMSFFLQGRTPDRQLIDVAESGGLDTEEQIRSIANHMLSKPAARVALANFYDELLHLRDLPTIGKNPERFPQFGDALTDAMRESMLMLIEDIVWEQDADARDIFMADHAFVNAPLAELYGVGAPMSGWDVATLPAEHERAGFLGSAAFLARFAHAEDTSPTRRGNFILGKFLCAEAPPPPADVNPNLPEPDPDNPMTMKQRLELHMQDDSCASCHGQMDPIGFALEHFDAIGQYRTEDFNSLPIDSFGEVEGLGSFSSPAEIGAVLLDDPRTAGCFVRNFARGSMGHVETIGEEQMLLLIEEAFVEGGYSIQDLMVELVVSPVFRYVREPAE
;
A
#
# COMPACT_ATOMS: atom_id res chain seq x y z
N MET A 1 48.04 0.41 -10.05
CA MET A 1 48.70 1.29 -9.06
C MET A 1 47.99 1.12 -7.73
N LYS A 2 48.76 1.04 -6.65
CA LYS A 2 48.41 0.41 -5.37
C LYS A 2 47.21 1.07 -4.67
N ARG A 3 46.18 0.27 -4.35
CA ARG A 3 45.19 0.53 -3.30
C ARG A 3 45.76 0.02 -1.98
N THR A 4 46.00 0.91 -1.03
CA THR A 4 46.32 0.56 0.35
C THR A 4 45.02 0.31 1.11
N ARG A 5 44.85 -0.92 1.57
CA ARG A 5 43.81 -1.35 2.52
C ARG A 5 44.24 -0.94 3.94
N LEU A 6 43.36 -0.31 4.70
CA LEU A 6 43.45 -0.20 6.15
C LEU A 6 42.32 -1.05 6.75
N PRO A 7 42.61 -2.13 7.49
CA PRO A 7 41.60 -2.86 8.25
C PRO A 7 41.76 -2.66 9.77
N LEU A 8 40.70 -3.01 10.50
CA LEU A 8 40.60 -3.16 11.96
C LEU A 8 40.52 -1.89 12.82
N MET A 9 39.30 -1.36 13.04
CA MET A 9 38.91 -0.76 14.33
C MET A 9 37.37 -0.57 14.53
N TRP A 10 36.53 -1.40 13.88
CA TRP A 10 35.07 -1.24 13.89
C TRP A 10 34.29 -2.38 14.60
N ALA A 11 34.94 -3.17 15.46
CA ALA A 11 34.33 -4.35 16.10
C ALA A 11 34.16 -4.22 17.63
N ALA A 12 34.03 -3.01 18.18
CA ALA A 12 33.97 -2.80 19.63
C ALA A 12 32.71 -2.09 20.16
N LEU A 13 31.63 -1.95 19.38
CA LEU A 13 30.39 -1.32 19.87
C LEU A 13 29.10 -2.15 19.69
N LEU A 14 29.18 -3.43 19.31
CA LEU A 14 27.99 -4.28 19.15
C LEU A 14 27.71 -5.26 20.32
N CYS A 15 28.46 -5.22 21.42
CA CYS A 15 28.31 -6.17 22.54
C CYS A 15 27.82 -5.57 23.87
N ALA A 16 27.22 -4.37 23.87
CA ALA A 16 26.66 -3.75 25.07
C ALA A 16 25.12 -3.66 25.07
N ALA A 17 24.44 -4.56 24.34
CA ALA A 17 22.97 -4.59 24.27
C ALA A 17 22.33 -5.87 24.85
N THR A 18 23.10 -6.85 25.34
CA THR A 18 22.52 -8.06 25.96
C THR A 18 23.36 -8.49 27.17
N GLY A 19 22.87 -8.21 28.38
CA GLY A 19 23.55 -8.53 29.64
C GLY A 19 23.64 -10.01 29.96
N LEU A 20 24.47 -10.78 29.25
CA LEU A 20 24.82 -12.17 29.58
C LEU A 20 26.33 -12.39 29.55
N GLY A 21 26.86 -12.92 30.66
CA GLY A 21 28.29 -13.19 30.86
C GLY A 21 28.82 -14.41 30.08
N PRO A 22 30.16 -14.58 30.02
CA PRO A 22 30.80 -15.41 29.01
C PRO A 22 31.01 -16.86 29.48
N ALA A 23 30.61 -17.82 28.65
CA ALA A 23 31.20 -19.16 28.66
C ALA A 23 31.16 -19.81 27.26
N ALA A 24 32.36 -20.17 26.81
CA ALA A 24 32.70 -21.24 25.87
C ALA A 24 32.47 -21.01 24.36
N CYS A 25 33.55 -20.56 23.72
CA CYS A 25 33.93 -20.94 22.36
C CYS A 25 34.01 -22.48 22.21
N GLY A 26 33.66 -22.98 21.02
CA GLY A 26 33.90 -24.37 20.63
C GLY A 26 33.66 -24.56 19.13
N ASP A 27 34.76 -24.67 18.41
CA ASP A 27 34.98 -24.93 16.99
C ASP A 27 34.32 -26.22 16.46
N ASP A 28 33.94 -26.19 15.17
CA ASP A 28 34.40 -27.09 14.10
C ASP A 28 33.30 -27.53 13.12
N GLY A 29 33.64 -27.40 11.83
CA GLY A 29 32.77 -27.71 10.70
C GLY A 29 32.71 -29.20 10.34
N GLY A 30 31.90 -29.49 9.32
CA GLY A 30 31.87 -30.81 8.69
C GLY A 30 30.66 -31.01 7.78
N ALA A 31 30.89 -30.85 6.48
CA ALA A 31 29.97 -31.33 5.44
C ALA A 31 30.02 -32.86 5.34
N THR A 32 28.87 -33.51 5.14
CA THR A 32 28.78 -34.84 4.52
C THR A 32 27.47 -35.02 3.75
N GLU A 33 27.61 -35.57 2.55
CA GLU A 33 26.58 -36.02 1.62
C GLU A 33 25.81 -37.26 2.11
N GLY A 34 24.60 -37.45 1.56
CA GLY A 34 24.14 -38.74 1.04
C GLY A 34 23.24 -39.59 1.95
N GLY A 35 22.07 -39.98 1.42
CA GLY A 35 21.32 -41.12 1.95
C GLY A 35 19.81 -41.06 1.74
N THR A 36 19.35 -41.52 0.58
CA THR A 36 17.97 -41.95 0.30
C THR A 36 17.46 -42.98 1.32
N GLU A 37 16.19 -42.92 1.70
CA GLU A 37 15.40 -44.13 1.92
C GLU A 37 13.90 -43.90 1.70
N SER A 38 13.35 -44.78 0.88
CA SER A 38 11.99 -44.93 0.41
C SER A 38 11.08 -45.58 1.47
N GLY A 39 9.87 -45.05 1.66
CA GLY A 39 8.78 -45.72 2.39
C GLY A 39 7.55 -45.87 1.49
N THR A 40 7.33 -47.08 1.00
CA THR A 40 6.18 -47.52 0.22
C THR A 40 4.91 -47.66 1.06
N SER A 41 3.80 -47.23 0.45
CA SER A 41 2.40 -47.70 0.51
C SER A 41 1.98 -48.71 1.57
N ASP A 42 0.82 -48.43 2.20
CA ASP A 42 -0.23 -49.45 2.28
C ASP A 42 -1.62 -48.79 2.15
N GLY A 43 -2.41 -49.33 1.21
CA GLY A 43 -3.78 -48.93 0.94
C GLY A 43 -4.77 -49.77 1.74
N GLY A 44 -5.86 -49.13 2.16
CA GLY A 44 -6.99 -49.78 2.82
C GLY A 44 -8.30 -49.19 2.32
N SER A 45 -8.91 -49.88 1.36
CA SER A 45 -10.27 -49.69 0.86
C SER A 45 -11.32 -49.93 1.94
N GLY A 46 -12.32 -49.04 2.04
CA GLY A 46 -13.53 -49.24 2.82
C GLY A 46 -14.75 -48.79 2.03
N GLU A 47 -15.59 -49.75 1.66
CA GLU A 47 -16.79 -49.64 0.85
C GLU A 47 -17.90 -48.76 1.46
N SER A 48 -18.67 -48.18 0.54
CA SER A 48 -19.95 -47.52 0.69
C SER A 48 -21.05 -48.45 1.19
N ASP A 49 -21.91 -47.96 2.07
CA ASP A 49 -23.27 -48.50 2.22
C ASP A 49 -24.28 -47.34 2.28
N GLY A 50 -25.28 -47.44 1.40
CA GLY A 50 -26.37 -46.48 1.26
C GLY A 50 -27.52 -46.79 2.21
N GLY A 51 -28.17 -45.72 2.69
CA GLY A 51 -29.42 -45.80 3.44
C GLY A 51 -30.26 -44.57 3.16
N THR A 52 -31.28 -44.74 2.32
CA THR A 52 -32.34 -43.76 2.08
C THR A 52 -33.32 -43.74 3.26
N SER A 53 -33.72 -42.53 3.69
CA SER A 53 -34.91 -42.31 4.49
C SER A 53 -35.47 -40.93 4.19
N GLU A 54 -36.58 -40.89 3.46
CA GLU A 54 -37.45 -39.73 3.34
C GLU A 54 -38.10 -39.45 4.70
N GLY A 55 -38.07 -38.19 5.13
CA GLY A 55 -38.73 -37.69 6.32
C GLY A 55 -38.88 -36.17 6.20
N SER A 56 -40.02 -35.74 5.65
CA SER A 56 -40.46 -34.36 5.64
C SER A 56 -40.81 -33.97 7.08
N ASP A 57 -40.08 -33.03 7.67
CA ASP A 57 -40.53 -32.26 8.81
C ASP A 57 -40.01 -30.82 8.71
N THR A 58 -40.90 -29.91 9.10
CA THR A 58 -40.88 -28.46 8.98
C THR A 58 -39.63 -27.78 9.55
N VAL A 59 -39.00 -26.90 8.78
CA VAL A 59 -37.96 -25.98 9.27
C VAL A 59 -38.64 -24.75 9.89
N ASP A 60 -38.78 -24.78 11.20
CA ASP A 60 -38.79 -23.58 12.04
C ASP A 60 -37.66 -23.79 13.06
N GLY A 61 -36.65 -22.93 13.04
CA GLY A 61 -35.42 -23.16 13.79
C GLY A 61 -34.32 -22.19 13.39
N THR A 62 -34.42 -20.97 13.94
CA THR A 62 -33.29 -20.13 14.37
C THR A 62 -31.90 -20.71 14.10
N SER A 63 -31.22 -20.15 13.09
CA SER A 63 -29.78 -20.30 12.92
C SER A 63 -29.08 -19.63 14.11
N GLY A 64 -28.67 -20.42 15.09
CA GLY A 64 -27.66 -20.01 16.05
C GLY A 64 -26.30 -19.95 15.35
N GLY A 65 -26.05 -18.85 14.63
CA GLY A 65 -24.67 -18.47 14.34
C GLY A 65 -24.04 -18.02 15.67
N GLU A 66 -22.93 -18.63 16.07
CA GLU A 66 -22.07 -18.02 17.08
C GLU A 66 -21.76 -16.60 16.59
N GLU A 67 -22.11 -15.61 17.39
CA GLU A 67 -21.69 -14.23 17.19
C GLU A 67 -20.14 -14.28 17.23
N ILE A 68 -19.48 -14.03 16.09
CA ILE A 68 -18.03 -14.03 16.04
C ILE A 68 -17.57 -12.82 16.84
N GLU A 69 -17.12 -13.07 18.08
CA GLU A 69 -16.64 -12.03 18.98
C GLU A 69 -15.41 -11.34 18.36
N PHE A 70 -15.41 -10.01 18.40
CA PHE A 70 -14.31 -9.20 17.88
C PHE A 70 -12.99 -9.58 18.55
N THR A 71 -12.05 -10.08 17.75
CA THR A 71 -10.67 -10.34 18.18
C THR A 71 -9.75 -9.51 17.31
N PRO A 72 -9.02 -8.52 17.88
CA PRO A 72 -8.15 -7.67 17.08
C PRO A 72 -6.92 -8.43 16.55
N ALA A 73 -6.30 -7.88 15.51
CA ALA A 73 -5.03 -8.37 15.01
C ALA A 73 -3.89 -8.19 16.03
N VAL A 74 -2.81 -8.95 15.82
CA VAL A 74 -1.61 -8.90 16.66
C VAL A 74 -0.92 -7.54 16.51
N GLY A 75 -0.58 -6.91 17.64
CA GLY A 75 0.16 -5.66 17.67
C GLY A 75 1.63 -5.84 17.27
N GLY A 76 2.29 -4.75 16.87
CA GLY A 76 3.65 -4.84 16.37
C GLY A 76 4.31 -3.50 16.06
N LEU A 77 5.39 -3.57 15.28
CA LEU A 77 6.10 -2.42 14.74
C LEU A 77 5.97 -2.43 13.22
N ARG A 78 5.43 -1.36 12.66
CA ARG A 78 5.30 -1.20 11.21
C ARG A 78 6.25 -0.14 10.70
N ARG A 79 7.13 -0.50 9.76
CA ARG A 79 8.08 0.44 9.18
C ARG A 79 7.33 1.51 8.37
N LEU A 80 7.83 2.74 8.42
CA LEU A 80 7.33 3.79 7.54
C LEU A 80 7.64 3.45 6.08
N MET A 81 6.65 3.63 5.21
CA MET A 81 6.85 3.56 3.77
C MET A 81 7.80 4.68 3.32
N GLN A 82 8.42 4.54 2.15
CA GLN A 82 9.39 5.50 1.63
C GLN A 82 8.81 6.92 1.56
N ALA A 83 7.60 7.07 1.00
CA ALA A 83 6.92 8.37 0.93
C ALA A 83 6.64 8.93 2.34
N GLN A 84 6.20 8.09 3.27
CA GLN A 84 5.92 8.49 4.65
C GLN A 84 7.15 8.98 5.41
N TYR A 85 8.31 8.37 5.17
CA TYR A 85 9.60 8.82 5.70
C TYR A 85 9.96 10.21 5.16
N VAL A 86 9.88 10.39 3.84
CA VAL A 86 10.22 11.65 3.16
C VAL A 86 9.27 12.77 3.58
N ASP A 87 7.96 12.51 3.60
CA ASP A 87 6.95 13.51 3.98
C ASP A 87 7.05 13.88 5.46
N SER A 88 7.41 12.92 6.33
CA SER A 88 7.69 13.23 7.74
C SER A 88 8.90 14.13 7.91
N ILE A 89 9.97 13.90 7.12
CA ILE A 89 11.11 14.84 7.07
C ILE A 89 10.66 16.20 6.55
N ALA A 90 9.76 16.26 5.56
CA ALA A 90 9.27 17.55 5.06
C ALA A 90 8.57 18.37 6.15
N VAL A 91 7.84 17.71 7.07
CA VAL A 91 7.21 18.35 8.23
C VAL A 91 8.25 18.85 9.24
N LEU A 92 9.19 17.98 9.61
CA LEU A 92 10.15 18.26 10.68
C LEU A 92 11.26 19.23 10.23
N LEU A 93 11.69 19.10 8.98
CA LEU A 93 12.93 19.68 8.46
C LEU A 93 12.75 20.53 7.20
N GLY A 94 11.56 20.51 6.60
CA GLY A 94 11.27 21.24 5.38
C GLY A 94 11.60 20.48 4.09
N GLY A 95 11.09 21.01 2.99
CA GLY A 95 11.13 20.35 1.67
C GLY A 95 12.55 20.09 1.14
N ASP A 96 13.54 20.92 1.45
CA ASP A 96 14.91 20.73 0.95
C ASP A 96 15.58 19.51 1.62
N ALA A 97 15.33 19.30 2.91
CA ALA A 97 15.81 18.12 3.62
C ALA A 97 15.10 16.84 3.15
N ALA A 98 13.79 16.93 2.90
CA ALA A 98 13.01 15.83 2.34
C ALA A 98 13.51 15.43 0.94
N ALA A 99 13.75 16.42 0.06
CA ALA A 99 14.30 16.20 -1.26
C ALA A 99 15.71 15.60 -1.21
N ALA A 100 16.55 16.04 -0.25
CA ALA A 100 17.87 15.48 -0.04
C ALA A 100 17.82 14.01 0.42
N ALA A 101 16.91 13.66 1.35
CA ALA A 101 16.70 12.27 1.76
C ALA A 101 16.23 11.40 0.59
N ALA A 102 15.23 11.85 -0.17
CA ALA A 102 14.72 11.10 -1.32
C ALA A 102 15.81 10.86 -2.38
N ALA A 103 16.64 11.88 -2.65
CA ALA A 103 17.72 11.78 -3.64
C ALA A 103 18.90 10.89 -3.19
N ALA A 104 19.06 10.66 -1.88
CA ALA A 104 20.12 9.79 -1.35
C ALA A 104 19.87 8.31 -1.64
N GLY A 105 18.62 7.93 -1.94
CA GLY A 105 18.19 6.55 -2.07
C GLY A 105 17.66 6.03 -0.74
N LEU A 106 16.43 5.52 -0.76
CA LEU A 106 15.77 4.85 0.36
C LEU A 106 15.47 3.41 -0.04
N PRO A 107 15.31 2.49 0.93
CA PRO A 107 14.86 1.13 0.61
C PRO A 107 13.55 1.18 -0.16
N THR A 108 13.44 0.36 -1.20
CA THR A 108 12.19 0.20 -1.93
C THR A 108 11.19 -0.58 -1.07
N ASP A 109 9.97 -0.09 -1.00
CA ASP A 109 8.88 -0.80 -0.35
C ASP A 109 8.57 -2.10 -1.11
N SER A 110 8.48 -3.21 -0.38
CA SER A 110 8.19 -4.53 -0.94
C SER A 110 6.78 -4.92 -0.53
N ALA A 111 5.82 -4.88 -1.46
CA ALA A 111 4.45 -5.26 -1.17
C ALA A 111 4.32 -6.75 -0.76
N LEU A 112 3.46 -7.01 0.21
CA LEU A 112 2.90 -8.34 0.49
C LEU A 112 1.39 -8.27 0.34
N HIS A 113 0.79 -9.29 -0.28
CA HIS A 113 -0.63 -9.26 -0.64
C HIS A 113 -1.03 -8.00 -1.43
N ASP A 114 -0.10 -7.49 -2.25
CA ASP A 114 -0.18 -6.23 -3.00
C ASP A 114 -0.31 -4.94 -2.16
N PHE A 115 0.09 -4.98 -0.89
CA PHE A 115 0.16 -3.78 -0.05
C PHE A 115 1.56 -3.60 0.56
N ASP A 116 2.16 -2.44 0.33
CA ASP A 116 3.41 -1.97 0.92
C ASP A 116 3.28 -1.86 2.43
N ALA A 117 2.13 -1.44 2.94
CA ALA A 117 1.86 -1.37 4.37
C ALA A 117 2.01 -2.74 5.05
N ILE A 118 1.55 -3.82 4.40
CA ILE A 118 1.68 -5.19 4.90
C ILE A 118 3.13 -5.66 4.80
N GLY A 119 3.77 -5.38 3.67
CA GLY A 119 5.19 -5.64 3.48
C GLY A 119 6.07 -5.00 4.55
N ASN A 120 5.84 -3.72 4.84
CA ASN A 120 6.56 -2.95 5.85
C ASN A 120 6.25 -3.35 7.30
N ALA A 121 5.16 -4.08 7.53
CA ALA A 121 4.84 -4.66 8.83
C ALA A 121 5.49 -6.03 9.07
N GLN A 122 5.75 -6.81 8.01
CA GLN A 122 6.14 -8.22 8.12
C GLN A 122 7.55 -8.53 7.61
N LEU A 123 8.08 -7.75 6.66
CA LEU A 123 9.40 -7.99 6.08
C LEU A 123 10.48 -7.28 6.88
N ALA A 124 11.53 -8.04 7.21
CA ALA A 124 12.70 -7.48 7.88
C ALA A 124 13.49 -6.54 6.96
N LEU A 125 14.09 -5.51 7.56
CA LEU A 125 15.03 -4.62 6.87
C LEU A 125 16.33 -5.37 6.54
N THR A 126 16.81 -5.24 5.32
CA THR A 126 18.09 -5.82 4.89
C THR A 126 19.26 -4.95 5.37
N GLY A 127 20.48 -5.51 5.41
CA GLY A 127 21.68 -4.72 5.76
C GLY A 127 21.88 -3.50 4.84
N THR A 128 21.65 -3.67 3.53
CA THR A 128 21.66 -2.55 2.57
C THR A 128 20.59 -1.53 2.89
N GLY A 129 19.38 -1.97 3.28
CA GLY A 129 18.33 -1.03 3.64
C GLY A 129 18.66 -0.18 4.89
N VAL A 130 19.44 -0.71 5.83
CA VAL A 130 19.97 0.08 6.96
C VAL A 130 20.95 1.15 6.46
N GLU A 131 21.86 0.79 5.55
CA GLU A 131 22.81 1.72 4.93
C GLU A 131 22.08 2.83 4.14
N ASP A 132 21.00 2.50 3.44
CA ASP A 132 20.19 3.47 2.69
C ASP A 132 19.53 4.51 3.63
N TYR A 133 18.97 4.07 4.76
CA TYR A 133 18.44 5.02 5.77
C TYR A 133 19.53 5.88 6.40
N GLU A 134 20.74 5.34 6.62
CA GLU A 134 21.88 6.14 7.10
C GLU A 134 22.25 7.24 6.09
N LEU A 135 22.30 6.90 4.80
CA LEU A 135 22.57 7.86 3.72
C LEU A 135 21.47 8.93 3.63
N ALA A 136 20.20 8.53 3.67
CA ALA A 136 19.06 9.44 3.64
C ALA A 136 19.04 10.39 4.85
N ALA A 137 19.23 9.87 6.06
CA ALA A 137 19.29 10.68 7.27
C ALA A 137 20.49 11.65 7.24
N THR A 138 21.65 11.20 6.75
CA THR A 138 22.84 12.05 6.58
C THR A 138 22.58 13.19 5.61
N ALA A 139 21.91 12.91 4.49
CA ALA A 139 21.57 13.90 3.48
C ALA A 139 20.54 14.92 4.00
N ALA A 140 19.46 14.45 4.62
CA ALA A 140 18.45 15.30 5.24
C ALA A 140 19.03 16.20 6.33
N ALA A 141 19.79 15.64 7.27
CA ALA A 141 20.42 16.42 8.34
C ALA A 141 21.42 17.44 7.78
N GLY A 142 22.20 17.06 6.75
CA GLY A 142 23.11 17.98 6.08
C GLY A 142 22.42 19.15 5.39
N ALA A 143 21.29 18.90 4.72
CA ALA A 143 20.47 19.93 4.11
C ALA A 143 19.82 20.83 5.19
N ALA A 144 19.33 20.24 6.27
CA ALA A 144 18.71 20.94 7.39
C ALA A 144 19.63 21.97 8.04
N ILE A 145 20.87 21.57 8.38
CA ILE A 145 21.84 22.50 8.97
C ILE A 145 22.40 23.52 7.97
N GLY A 146 22.20 23.28 6.66
CA GLY A 146 22.54 24.22 5.60
C GLY A 146 21.56 25.39 5.49
N ASP A 147 20.30 25.22 5.95
CA ASP A 147 19.29 26.26 6.03
C ASP A 147 19.09 26.73 7.48
N LEU A 148 19.96 27.64 7.91
CA LEU A 148 19.93 28.21 9.25
C LEU A 148 18.63 28.99 9.56
N THR A 149 17.90 29.44 8.54
CA THR A 149 16.65 30.18 8.74
C THR A 149 15.54 29.24 9.18
N ARG A 150 15.44 28.07 8.55
CA ARG A 150 14.55 27.00 9.01
C ARG A 150 15.02 26.40 10.33
N LEU A 151 16.32 26.14 10.47
CA LEU A 151 16.85 25.58 11.71
C LEU A 151 16.46 26.44 12.92
N ALA A 152 16.54 27.77 12.81
CA ALA A 152 16.12 28.70 13.87
C ALA A 152 14.61 28.70 14.16
N THR A 153 13.77 28.17 13.26
CA THR A 153 12.32 27.99 13.49
C THR A 153 12.04 26.84 14.45
N TYR A 154 12.97 25.87 14.49
CA TYR A 154 12.77 24.61 15.19
C TYR A 154 13.77 24.39 16.33
N VAL A 155 14.93 25.07 16.32
CA VAL A 155 15.91 25.03 17.42
C VAL A 155 15.41 25.92 18.57
N PRO A 156 15.03 25.35 19.72
CA PRO A 156 14.35 26.07 20.79
C PRO A 156 15.29 26.86 21.71
N CYS A 157 16.55 27.07 21.30
CA CYS A 157 17.61 27.60 22.15
C CYS A 157 18.46 28.65 21.43
N VAL A 158 19.09 29.51 22.22
CA VAL A 158 20.10 30.46 21.75
C VAL A 158 21.47 29.86 22.00
N VAL A 159 22.21 29.62 20.92
CA VAL A 159 23.55 29.00 20.98
C VAL A 159 24.53 29.92 21.73
N ASP A 160 25.07 29.45 22.85
CA ASP A 160 26.03 30.16 23.72
C ASP A 160 27.49 29.78 23.43
N GLY A 161 27.75 29.06 22.33
CA GLY A 161 29.10 28.80 21.86
C GLY A 161 29.23 27.56 20.98
N PRO A 162 30.47 27.20 20.61
CA PRO A 162 30.74 25.98 19.87
C PRO A 162 30.41 24.71 20.65
N GLN A 163 30.23 24.77 21.98
CA GLN A 163 29.80 23.65 22.82
C GLN A 163 28.65 24.13 23.69
N ASP A 164 27.43 23.70 23.37
CA ASP A 164 26.22 24.10 24.07
C ASP A 164 25.34 22.87 24.34
N ALA A 165 25.68 22.17 25.43
CA ALA A 165 24.98 20.98 25.87
C ALA A 165 23.50 21.23 26.17
N ALA A 166 23.17 22.43 26.68
CA ALA A 166 21.79 22.80 26.97
C ALA A 166 20.99 22.99 25.67
N CYS A 167 21.62 23.51 24.62
CA CYS A 167 20.97 23.65 23.33
C CYS A 167 20.76 22.29 22.65
N TYR A 168 21.72 21.36 22.76
CA TYR A 168 21.52 19.97 22.32
C TYR A 168 20.40 19.28 23.08
N GLU A 169 20.38 19.39 24.42
CA GLU A 169 19.29 18.85 25.24
C GLU A 169 17.92 19.36 24.77
N ALA A 170 17.78 20.67 24.53
CA ALA A 170 16.53 21.24 24.09
C ALA A 170 16.13 20.79 22.67
N ILE A 171 17.10 20.61 21.75
CA ILE A 171 16.83 20.03 20.43
C ILE A 171 16.37 18.57 20.58
N ALA A 172 17.09 17.75 21.35
CA ALA A 172 16.74 16.36 21.61
C ALA A 172 15.34 16.22 22.21
N GLU A 173 14.94 17.09 23.15
CA GLU A 173 13.60 17.11 23.74
C GLU A 173 12.54 17.47 22.70
N GLU A 174 12.61 18.67 22.11
CA GLU A 174 11.55 19.19 21.24
C GLU A 174 11.44 18.40 19.92
N TRP A 175 12.56 18.07 19.30
CA TRP A 175 12.56 17.33 18.04
C TRP A 175 12.42 15.84 18.23
N GLY A 176 13.03 15.29 19.27
CA GLY A 176 12.80 13.90 19.62
C GLY A 176 11.31 13.67 19.82
N HIS A 177 10.61 14.58 20.52
CA HIS A 177 9.18 14.46 20.75
C HIS A 177 8.38 14.38 19.43
N LEU A 178 8.67 15.27 18.49
CA LEU A 178 7.99 15.28 17.19
C LEU A 178 8.40 14.09 16.30
N ALA A 179 9.69 13.75 16.25
CA ALA A 179 10.22 12.69 15.42
C ALA A 179 9.75 11.31 15.92
N TRP A 180 9.77 11.09 17.22
CA TRP A 180 9.41 9.81 17.84
C TRP A 180 7.94 9.76 18.25
N ARG A 181 7.21 10.87 18.07
CA ARG A 181 5.76 11.01 18.28
C ARG A 181 5.33 10.69 19.71
N ARG A 182 6.24 10.86 20.66
CA ARG A 182 6.05 10.73 22.11
C ARG A 182 7.15 11.47 22.86
N ALA A 183 6.89 11.84 24.11
CA ALA A 183 7.94 12.35 24.98
C ALA A 183 9.10 11.33 25.09
N LEU A 184 10.33 11.85 25.02
CA LEU A 184 11.54 11.06 25.26
C LEU A 184 11.77 10.91 26.76
N SER A 185 12.32 9.76 27.17
CA SER A 185 12.84 9.62 28.53
C SER A 185 14.09 10.46 28.73
N THR A 186 14.44 10.80 29.98
CA THR A 186 15.68 11.52 30.28
C THR A 186 16.91 10.79 29.74
N GLU A 187 16.92 9.45 29.82
CA GLU A 187 18.01 8.65 29.26
C GLU A 187 18.06 8.68 27.74
N GLU A 188 16.94 8.86 27.05
CA GLU A 188 16.87 9.01 25.59
C GLU A 188 17.40 10.37 25.15
N VAL A 189 16.96 11.43 25.82
CA VAL A 189 17.49 12.80 25.63
C VAL A 189 19.00 12.82 25.83
N ASP A 190 19.48 12.24 26.93
CA ASP A 190 20.91 12.15 27.23
C ASP A 190 21.70 11.41 26.14
N ARG A 191 21.15 10.30 25.61
CA ARG A 191 21.81 9.55 24.52
C ARG A 191 21.94 10.38 23.25
N VAL A 192 20.89 11.08 22.85
CA VAL A 192 20.87 11.94 21.66
C VAL A 192 21.84 13.11 21.83
N ARG A 193 21.81 13.80 22.98
CA ARG A 193 22.75 14.86 23.34
C ARG A 193 24.20 14.39 23.30
N MET A 194 24.52 13.23 23.88
CA MET A 194 25.89 12.70 23.88
C MET A 194 26.43 12.41 22.47
N ILE A 195 25.57 12.04 21.51
CA ILE A 195 25.97 11.86 20.11
C ILE A 195 26.38 13.21 19.51
N ALA A 196 25.59 14.26 19.76
CA ALA A 196 25.90 15.61 19.30
C ALA A 196 27.25 16.08 19.85
N GLU A 197 27.48 15.94 21.16
CA GLU A 197 28.73 16.30 21.83
C GLU A 197 29.94 15.56 21.26
N ALA A 198 29.83 14.23 21.08
CA ALA A 198 30.92 13.42 20.54
C ALA A 198 31.26 13.80 19.08
N ALA A 199 30.25 14.10 18.27
CA ALA A 199 30.44 14.49 16.87
C ALA A 199 31.23 15.80 16.72
N GLN A 200 31.14 16.72 17.68
CA GLN A 200 31.90 17.95 17.64
C GLN A 200 33.41 17.73 17.75
N GLU A 201 33.83 16.69 18.48
CA GLU A 201 35.25 16.31 18.56
C GLU A 201 35.80 15.99 17.16
N TRP A 202 34.95 15.42 16.29
CA TRP A 202 35.28 15.11 14.89
C TRP A 202 35.17 16.32 13.96
N GLY A 203 34.32 17.30 14.29
CA GLY A 203 34.07 18.52 13.53
C GLY A 203 34.93 19.73 13.92
N ALA A 204 36.01 19.54 14.68
CA ALA A 204 36.85 20.64 15.22
C ALA A 204 36.07 21.67 16.08
N GLY A 205 35.03 21.22 16.78
CA GLY A 205 34.21 22.05 17.65
C GLY A 205 33.09 22.83 16.94
N ASP A 206 32.70 22.45 15.73
CA ASP A 206 31.56 23.07 15.05
C ASP A 206 30.21 22.63 15.68
N PHE A 207 29.39 23.61 16.07
CA PHE A 207 28.05 23.38 16.65
C PHE A 207 27.12 22.67 15.67
N LEU A 208 27.09 23.13 14.42
CA LEU A 208 26.19 22.59 13.41
C LEU A 208 26.54 21.13 13.06
N THR A 209 27.82 20.76 13.15
CA THR A 209 28.23 19.37 13.04
C THR A 209 27.59 18.51 14.15
N GLY A 210 27.58 18.97 15.40
CA GLY A 210 26.89 18.27 16.49
C GLY A 210 25.40 18.10 16.20
N VAL A 211 24.70 19.19 15.83
CA VAL A 211 23.28 19.17 15.45
C VAL A 211 23.03 18.18 14.30
N LYS A 212 23.89 18.16 13.28
CA LYS A 212 23.74 17.22 12.16
C LYS A 212 23.71 15.77 12.63
N TYR A 213 24.64 15.37 13.49
CA TYR A 213 24.69 13.99 14.00
C TYR A 213 23.54 13.68 14.97
N GLU A 214 23.06 14.69 15.70
CA GLU A 214 21.86 14.59 16.51
C GLU A 214 20.61 14.27 15.66
N LEU A 215 20.39 15.05 14.60
CA LEU A 215 19.31 14.82 13.64
C LEU A 215 19.44 13.46 12.95
N MET A 216 20.66 13.07 12.58
CA MET A 216 20.94 11.73 12.04
C MET A 216 20.53 10.63 13.03
N ALA A 217 20.81 10.79 14.32
CA ALA A 217 20.44 9.81 15.33
C ALA A 217 18.91 9.72 15.51
N LEU A 218 18.22 10.86 15.50
CA LEU A 218 16.76 10.90 15.58
C LEU A 218 16.09 10.21 14.39
N LEU A 219 16.54 10.51 13.16
CA LEU A 219 15.96 10.00 11.90
C LEU A 219 16.27 8.53 11.59
N GLN A 220 17.30 7.95 12.24
CA GLN A 220 17.65 6.53 12.10
C GLN A 220 17.14 5.68 13.26
N SER A 221 16.58 6.31 14.30
CA SER A 221 16.02 5.61 15.45
C SER A 221 14.85 4.73 15.02
N PRO A 222 14.70 3.51 15.58
CA PRO A 222 13.48 2.72 15.41
C PRO A 222 12.22 3.49 15.79
N HIS A 223 12.29 4.42 16.74
CA HIS A 223 11.16 5.26 17.12
C HIS A 223 10.75 6.27 16.05
N PHE A 224 11.64 6.60 15.10
CA PHE A 224 11.29 7.37 13.91
C PHE A 224 10.85 6.45 12.77
N LEU A 225 11.65 5.42 12.48
CA LEU A 225 11.48 4.52 11.33
C LEU A 225 10.24 3.61 11.43
N TYR A 226 9.70 3.40 12.62
CA TYR A 226 8.55 2.51 12.82
C TYR A 226 7.41 3.23 13.56
N MET A 227 6.19 2.86 13.21
CA MET A 227 4.99 3.07 14.01
C MET A 227 4.89 1.93 15.01
N ALA A 228 4.85 2.27 16.30
CA ALA A 228 4.52 1.31 17.34
C ALA A 228 2.99 1.18 17.42
N GLU A 229 2.52 -0.06 17.35
CA GLU A 229 1.11 -0.45 17.40
C GLU A 229 0.99 -1.59 18.41
N VAL A 230 1.50 -1.39 19.65
CA VAL A 230 1.54 -2.45 20.68
C VAL A 230 0.46 -2.28 21.74
N GLY A 231 0.09 -1.03 22.05
CA GLY A 231 -0.96 -0.71 23.01
C GLY A 231 -0.63 -1.05 24.46
N GLU A 232 -1.60 -0.78 25.33
CA GLU A 232 -1.61 -1.11 26.75
C GLU A 232 -2.84 -1.98 27.07
N PRO A 233 -2.82 -2.79 28.14
CA PRO A 233 -3.95 -3.65 28.50
C PRO A 233 -5.26 -2.86 28.58
N ASP A 234 -6.29 -3.30 27.86
CA ASP A 234 -7.60 -2.64 27.93
C ASP A 234 -8.25 -2.93 29.30
N PRO A 235 -8.58 -1.92 30.11
CA PRO A 235 -9.24 -2.12 31.40
C PRO A 235 -10.63 -2.77 31.28
N ASP A 236 -11.30 -2.64 30.12
CA ASP A 236 -12.64 -3.15 29.90
C ASP A 236 -12.66 -4.58 29.32
N ASP A 237 -11.54 -5.03 28.74
CA ASP A 237 -11.42 -6.34 28.09
C ASP A 237 -9.97 -6.86 28.12
N PRO A 238 -9.65 -7.87 28.94
CA PRO A 238 -8.29 -8.36 29.10
C PRO A 238 -7.76 -9.16 27.88
N THR A 239 -8.59 -9.42 26.87
CA THR A 239 -8.18 -10.16 25.66
C THR A 239 -7.59 -9.26 24.58
N ARG A 240 -7.63 -7.95 24.78
CA ARG A 240 -7.15 -6.94 23.84
C ARG A 240 -6.32 -5.85 24.52
N MET A 241 -5.56 -5.17 23.69
CA MET A 241 -4.71 -4.03 24.04
C MET A 241 -5.28 -2.79 23.35
N LYS A 242 -5.45 -1.71 24.10
CA LYS A 242 -5.86 -0.41 23.55
C LYS A 242 -4.63 0.37 23.13
N LEU A 243 -4.59 0.85 21.89
CA LEU A 243 -3.51 1.75 21.47
C LEU A 243 -3.48 2.99 22.36
N THR A 244 -2.28 3.38 22.80
CA THR A 244 -2.10 4.62 23.56
C THR A 244 -2.50 5.83 22.69
N PRO A 245 -2.81 7.00 23.28
CA PRO A 245 -3.18 8.18 22.50
C PRO A 245 -2.16 8.56 21.42
N ASN A 246 -0.86 8.41 21.72
CA ASN A 246 0.22 8.72 20.78
C ASN A 246 0.36 7.67 19.67
N GLU A 247 0.18 6.38 19.98
CA GLU A 247 0.16 5.32 18.96
C GLU A 247 -1.05 5.47 18.04
N LEU A 248 -2.24 5.72 18.59
CA LEU A 248 -3.46 5.95 17.82
C LEU A 248 -3.33 7.19 16.92
N LEU A 249 -2.86 8.32 17.47
CA LEU A 249 -2.62 9.54 16.68
C LEU A 249 -1.62 9.29 15.55
N THR A 250 -0.53 8.57 15.85
CA THR A 250 0.49 8.22 14.87
C THR A 250 -0.13 7.41 13.74
N ARG A 251 -0.88 6.35 14.06
CA ARG A 251 -1.57 5.50 13.09
C ARG A 251 -2.54 6.30 12.23
N MET A 252 -3.35 7.16 12.85
CA MET A 252 -4.27 8.08 12.16
C MET A 252 -3.53 9.02 11.22
N SER A 253 -2.43 9.65 11.66
CA SER A 253 -1.69 10.62 10.85
C SER A 253 -1.04 9.98 9.63
N PHE A 254 -0.45 8.79 9.77
CA PHE A 254 0.15 8.08 8.64
C PHE A 254 -0.87 7.52 7.66
N PHE A 255 -2.06 7.12 8.14
CA PHE A 255 -3.16 6.72 7.27
C PHE A 255 -3.81 7.91 6.56
N LEU A 256 -4.22 8.94 7.32
CA LEU A 256 -5.03 10.06 6.81
C LEU A 256 -4.19 11.16 6.16
N GLN A 257 -2.91 11.28 6.46
CA GLN A 257 -2.03 12.35 5.94
C GLN A 257 -0.68 11.85 5.40
N GLY A 258 -0.38 10.55 5.48
CA GLY A 258 0.84 9.99 4.91
C GLY A 258 2.13 10.47 5.60
N ARG A 259 2.07 11.04 6.80
CA ARG A 259 3.24 11.67 7.46
C ARG A 259 3.06 11.76 8.98
N THR A 260 4.14 12.08 9.68
CA THR A 260 4.14 12.35 11.13
C THR A 260 3.15 13.47 11.52
N PRO A 261 2.45 13.37 12.66
CA PRO A 261 1.55 14.42 13.11
C PRO A 261 2.31 15.70 13.45
N ASP A 262 1.65 16.85 13.34
CA ASP A 262 2.20 18.11 13.81
C ASP A 262 2.13 18.24 15.34
N ARG A 263 2.83 19.24 15.88
CA ARG A 263 2.88 19.49 17.33
C ARG A 263 1.49 19.67 17.95
N GLN A 264 0.59 20.37 17.25
CA GLN A 264 -0.73 20.67 17.78
C GLN A 264 -1.54 19.38 17.99
N LEU A 265 -1.44 18.44 17.04
CA LEU A 265 -2.11 17.15 17.13
C LEU A 265 -1.52 16.28 18.26
N ILE A 266 -0.20 16.28 18.43
CA ILE A 266 0.46 15.57 19.55
C ILE A 266 -0.02 16.13 20.89
N ASP A 267 -0.01 17.45 21.08
CA ASP A 267 -0.47 18.09 22.31
C ASP A 267 -1.94 17.76 22.62
N VAL A 268 -2.78 17.63 21.59
CA VAL A 268 -4.19 17.21 21.73
C VAL A 268 -4.29 15.76 22.20
N ALA A 269 -3.53 14.83 21.61
CA ALA A 269 -3.52 13.44 22.04
C ALA A 269 -3.05 13.30 23.51
N GLU A 270 -1.96 13.99 23.87
CA GLU A 270 -1.38 13.93 25.22
C GLU A 270 -2.26 14.58 26.30
N SER A 271 -3.20 15.44 25.91
CA SER A 271 -4.16 16.08 26.82
C SER A 271 -5.51 15.36 26.91
N GLY A 272 -5.64 14.12 26.40
CA GLY A 272 -6.88 13.33 26.46
C GLY A 272 -7.87 13.65 25.32
N GLY A 273 -7.37 14.19 24.22
CA GLY A 273 -8.17 14.56 23.05
C GLY A 273 -8.57 13.38 22.15
N LEU A 274 -8.29 12.13 22.52
CA LEU A 274 -8.58 10.92 21.73
C LEU A 274 -9.30 9.82 22.54
N ASP A 275 -9.91 10.19 23.69
CA ASP A 275 -10.49 9.21 24.62
C ASP A 275 -11.85 8.66 24.15
N THR A 276 -12.56 9.43 23.31
CA THR A 276 -13.92 9.13 22.82
C THR A 276 -13.99 9.06 21.30
N GLU A 277 -14.98 8.36 20.78
CA GLU A 277 -15.21 8.22 19.34
C GLU A 277 -15.51 9.55 18.67
N GLU A 278 -16.28 10.43 19.32
CA GLU A 278 -16.57 11.77 18.81
C GLU A 278 -15.31 12.63 18.70
N GLN A 279 -14.39 12.52 19.66
CA GLN A 279 -13.11 13.23 19.60
C GLN A 279 -12.22 12.70 18.47
N ILE A 280 -12.10 11.37 18.33
CA ILE A 280 -11.36 10.72 17.23
C ILE A 280 -11.92 11.17 15.88
N ARG A 281 -13.25 11.13 15.73
CA ARG A 281 -13.97 11.60 14.53
C ARG A 281 -13.67 13.06 14.22
N SER A 282 -13.67 13.93 15.24
CA SER A 282 -13.35 15.35 15.05
C SER A 282 -11.92 15.57 14.57
N ILE A 283 -10.96 14.81 15.08
CA ILE A 283 -9.55 14.90 14.68
C ILE A 283 -9.35 14.32 13.29
N ALA A 284 -9.99 13.19 12.95
CA ALA A 284 -9.96 12.60 11.62
C ALA A 284 -10.47 13.57 10.55
N ASN A 285 -11.63 14.20 10.78
CA ASN A 285 -12.17 15.23 9.90
C ASN A 285 -11.23 16.44 9.77
N HIS A 286 -10.61 16.86 10.88
CA HIS A 286 -9.61 17.92 10.83
C HIS A 286 -8.42 17.54 9.95
N MET A 287 -7.93 16.29 10.06
CA MET A 287 -6.82 15.79 9.26
C MET A 287 -7.17 15.72 7.77
N LEU A 288 -8.37 15.22 7.44
CA LEU A 288 -8.88 15.12 6.06
C LEU A 288 -9.06 16.48 5.40
N SER A 289 -9.34 17.53 6.18
CA SER A 289 -9.42 18.91 5.65
C SER A 289 -8.09 19.51 5.18
N LYS A 290 -6.96 18.83 5.43
CA LYS A 290 -5.62 19.34 5.09
C LYS A 290 -5.16 18.85 3.71
N PRO A 291 -4.36 19.64 2.98
CA PRO A 291 -3.79 19.21 1.70
C PRO A 291 -3.04 17.88 1.74
N ALA A 292 -2.43 17.54 2.88
CA ALA A 292 -1.72 16.27 3.06
C ALA A 292 -2.63 15.04 2.90
N ALA A 293 -3.94 15.16 3.20
CA ALA A 293 -4.86 14.05 3.02
C ALA A 293 -5.09 13.69 1.55
N ARG A 294 -5.10 14.69 0.66
CA ARG A 294 -5.18 14.48 -0.79
C ARG A 294 -3.96 13.70 -1.29
N VAL A 295 -2.77 14.06 -0.82
CA VAL A 295 -1.51 13.36 -1.17
C VAL A 295 -1.52 11.92 -0.65
N ALA A 296 -1.95 11.71 0.61
CA ALA A 296 -2.02 10.37 1.20
C ALA A 296 -2.97 9.45 0.41
N LEU A 297 -4.16 9.97 0.06
CA LEU A 297 -5.13 9.21 -0.72
C LEU A 297 -4.65 8.95 -2.15
N ALA A 298 -3.99 9.92 -2.79
CA ALA A 298 -3.39 9.73 -4.09
C ALA A 298 -2.33 8.61 -4.06
N ASN A 299 -1.44 8.61 -3.06
CA ASN A 299 -0.44 7.55 -2.88
C ASN A 299 -1.09 6.17 -2.67
N PHE A 300 -2.17 6.09 -1.89
CA PHE A 300 -2.92 4.86 -1.69
C PHE A 300 -3.47 4.30 -3.00
N TYR A 301 -4.12 5.13 -3.82
CA TYR A 301 -4.65 4.65 -5.11
C TYR A 301 -3.58 4.42 -6.18
N ASP A 302 -2.49 5.18 -6.13
CA ASP A 302 -1.33 5.01 -7.02
C ASP A 302 -0.70 3.61 -6.84
N GLU A 303 -0.72 3.09 -5.62
CA GLU A 303 -0.37 1.73 -5.26
C GLU A 303 -1.49 0.73 -5.59
N LEU A 304 -2.70 0.92 -5.02
CA LEU A 304 -3.82 -0.01 -5.13
C LEU A 304 -4.17 -0.35 -6.58
N LEU A 305 -4.11 0.66 -7.46
CA LEU A 305 -4.44 0.54 -8.88
C LEU A 305 -3.21 0.30 -9.76
N HIS A 306 -2.03 0.11 -9.16
CA HIS A 306 -0.74 -0.11 -9.84
C HIS A 306 -0.37 1.00 -10.85
N LEU A 307 -0.76 2.25 -10.56
CA LEU A 307 -0.46 3.39 -11.44
C LEU A 307 1.02 3.76 -11.38
N ARG A 308 1.67 3.60 -10.21
CA ARG A 308 3.12 3.82 -10.03
C ARG A 308 4.01 2.92 -10.90
N ASP A 309 3.48 1.80 -11.36
CA ASP A 309 4.20 0.83 -12.19
C ASP A 309 4.20 1.24 -13.67
N LEU A 310 3.33 2.16 -14.11
CA LEU A 310 3.16 2.54 -15.52
C LEU A 310 4.46 2.98 -16.22
N PRO A 311 5.35 3.77 -15.60
CA PRO A 311 6.63 4.13 -16.22
C PRO A 311 7.59 2.95 -16.42
N THR A 312 7.35 1.82 -15.75
CA THR A 312 8.24 0.64 -15.80
C THR A 312 7.80 -0.39 -16.85
N ILE A 313 6.57 -0.29 -17.37
CA ILE A 313 6.06 -1.24 -18.36
C ILE A 313 6.54 -0.86 -19.77
N GLY A 314 6.93 -1.86 -20.55
CA GLY A 314 7.32 -1.70 -21.95
C GLY A 314 6.26 -2.21 -22.91
N LYS A 315 6.13 -1.54 -24.05
CA LYS A 315 5.31 -1.99 -25.19
C LYS A 315 6.18 -2.11 -26.43
N ASN A 316 5.76 -2.92 -27.40
CA ASN A 316 6.46 -3.02 -28.67
C ASN A 316 6.43 -1.67 -29.40
N PRO A 317 7.59 -1.04 -29.68
CA PRO A 317 7.64 0.29 -30.29
C PRO A 317 7.27 0.30 -31.78
N GLU A 318 7.32 -0.84 -32.47
CA GLU A 318 6.83 -0.96 -33.85
C GLU A 318 5.31 -1.01 -33.90
N ARG A 319 4.66 -1.64 -32.91
CA ARG A 319 3.20 -1.70 -32.78
C ARG A 319 2.59 -0.46 -32.12
N PHE A 320 3.25 0.07 -31.10
CA PHE A 320 2.74 1.16 -30.25
C PHE A 320 3.75 2.33 -30.18
N PRO A 321 4.05 3.00 -31.31
CA PRO A 321 5.05 4.07 -31.36
C PRO A 321 4.74 5.28 -30.47
N GLN A 322 3.49 5.47 -30.07
CA GLN A 322 3.02 6.52 -29.17
C GLN A 322 3.25 6.20 -27.68
N PHE A 323 3.60 4.94 -27.34
CA PHE A 323 3.80 4.53 -25.96
C PHE A 323 5.20 4.90 -25.46
N GLY A 324 5.26 5.74 -24.42
CA GLY A 324 6.49 6.16 -23.76
C GLY A 324 6.18 7.08 -22.58
N ASP A 325 7.22 7.61 -21.93
CA ASP A 325 7.16 8.32 -20.65
C ASP A 325 6.04 9.37 -20.59
N ALA A 326 5.93 10.21 -21.63
CA ALA A 326 4.92 11.26 -21.67
C ALA A 326 3.47 10.74 -21.64
N LEU A 327 3.20 9.58 -22.26
CA LEU A 327 1.87 8.97 -22.27
C LEU A 327 1.62 8.21 -20.96
N THR A 328 2.61 7.50 -20.43
CA THR A 328 2.47 6.77 -19.15
C THR A 328 2.28 7.73 -17.97
N ASP A 329 2.99 8.86 -17.97
CA ASP A 329 2.82 9.92 -16.98
C ASP A 329 1.42 10.53 -17.09
N ALA A 330 0.94 10.75 -18.32
CA ALA A 330 -0.41 11.24 -18.56
C ALA A 330 -1.50 10.25 -18.11
N MET A 331 -1.31 8.95 -18.34
CA MET A 331 -2.23 7.90 -17.89
C MET A 331 -2.35 7.89 -16.37
N ARG A 332 -1.21 7.93 -15.66
CA ARG A 332 -1.16 7.96 -14.20
C ARG A 332 -1.84 9.21 -13.64
N GLU A 333 -1.42 10.39 -14.09
CA GLU A 333 -1.93 11.67 -13.60
C GLU A 333 -3.43 11.84 -13.88
N SER A 334 -3.90 11.46 -15.08
CA SER A 334 -5.33 11.50 -15.43
C SER A 334 -6.19 10.72 -14.43
N MET A 335 -5.72 9.55 -14.01
CA MET A 335 -6.45 8.69 -13.09
C MET A 335 -6.43 9.27 -11.66
N LEU A 336 -5.30 9.81 -11.21
CA LEU A 336 -5.22 10.49 -9.91
C LEU A 336 -6.11 11.73 -9.86
N MET A 337 -6.19 12.51 -10.95
CA MET A 337 -7.12 13.64 -11.06
C MET A 337 -8.59 13.22 -10.99
N LEU A 338 -8.97 12.10 -11.63
CA LEU A 338 -10.33 11.58 -11.55
C LEU A 338 -10.68 11.13 -10.12
N ILE A 339 -9.76 10.47 -9.42
CA ILE A 339 -9.94 10.11 -8.00
C ILE A 339 -10.09 11.38 -7.14
N GLU A 340 -9.25 12.38 -7.39
CA GLU A 340 -9.30 13.64 -6.66
C GLU A 340 -10.65 14.35 -6.85
N ASP A 341 -11.14 14.40 -8.09
CA ASP A 341 -12.42 15.02 -8.42
C ASP A 341 -13.60 14.31 -7.73
N ILE A 342 -13.66 12.97 -7.82
CA ILE A 342 -14.72 12.17 -7.19
C ILE A 342 -14.73 12.36 -5.67
N VAL A 343 -13.58 12.20 -5.03
CA VAL A 343 -13.51 12.13 -3.56
C VAL A 343 -13.56 13.52 -2.92
N TRP A 344 -12.91 14.52 -3.50
CA TRP A 344 -12.69 15.80 -2.82
C TRP A 344 -13.47 16.97 -3.41
N GLU A 345 -13.73 16.98 -4.72
CA GLU A 345 -14.43 18.09 -5.37
C GLU A 345 -15.94 17.84 -5.45
N GLN A 346 -16.33 16.59 -5.71
CA GLN A 346 -17.73 16.18 -5.73
C GLN A 346 -18.20 15.63 -4.38
N ASP A 347 -17.30 15.05 -3.58
CA ASP A 347 -17.63 14.24 -2.39
C ASP A 347 -18.74 13.23 -2.71
N ALA A 348 -18.52 12.50 -3.81
CA ALA A 348 -19.50 11.64 -4.45
C ALA A 348 -19.36 10.17 -4.04
N ASP A 349 -20.23 9.34 -4.58
CA ASP A 349 -20.20 7.89 -4.44
C ASP A 349 -18.86 7.35 -4.99
N ALA A 350 -18.08 6.67 -4.14
CA ALA A 350 -16.78 6.12 -4.53
C ALA A 350 -16.84 5.21 -5.78
N ARG A 351 -18.00 4.59 -6.04
CA ARG A 351 -18.22 3.69 -7.17
C ARG A 351 -18.35 4.44 -8.49
N ASP A 352 -18.49 5.76 -8.49
CA ASP A 352 -18.40 6.58 -9.69
C ASP A 352 -17.05 6.44 -10.41
N ILE A 353 -16.02 5.92 -9.71
CA ILE A 353 -14.75 5.49 -10.33
C ILE A 353 -14.94 4.45 -11.44
N PHE A 354 -16.06 3.73 -11.48
CA PHE A 354 -16.38 2.77 -12.55
C PHE A 354 -17.22 3.37 -13.68
N MET A 355 -17.96 4.45 -13.42
CA MET A 355 -19.01 4.94 -14.32
C MET A 355 -18.71 6.29 -14.96
N ALA A 356 -17.62 6.96 -14.57
CA ALA A 356 -17.26 8.27 -15.13
C ALA A 356 -17.16 8.24 -16.67
N ASP A 357 -17.91 9.12 -17.33
CA ASP A 357 -18.00 9.27 -18.79
C ASP A 357 -17.04 10.34 -19.36
N HIS A 358 -16.20 10.89 -18.50
CA HIS A 358 -15.23 11.92 -18.81
C HIS A 358 -13.83 11.49 -18.35
N ALA A 359 -12.81 12.15 -18.88
CA ALA A 359 -11.45 12.00 -18.43
C ALA A 359 -10.73 13.34 -18.40
N PHE A 360 -9.79 13.48 -17.48
CA PHE A 360 -8.79 14.55 -17.52
C PHE A 360 -7.77 14.20 -18.59
N VAL A 361 -7.65 15.03 -19.62
CA VAL A 361 -6.76 14.76 -20.77
C VAL A 361 -5.76 15.90 -20.97
N ASN A 362 -4.54 15.51 -21.32
CA ASN A 362 -3.54 16.39 -21.92
C ASN A 362 -3.33 15.97 -23.40
N ALA A 363 -2.39 16.59 -24.11
CA ALA A 363 -2.20 16.33 -25.54
C ALA A 363 -1.97 14.84 -25.91
N PRO A 364 -1.03 14.10 -25.26
CA PRO A 364 -0.84 12.66 -25.52
C PRO A 364 -2.12 11.82 -25.30
N LEU A 365 -2.83 12.05 -24.20
CA LEU A 365 -4.00 11.25 -23.86
C LEU A 365 -5.21 11.59 -24.74
N ALA A 366 -5.36 12.86 -25.13
CA ALA A 366 -6.40 13.30 -26.05
C ALA A 366 -6.24 12.65 -27.45
N GLU A 367 -5.00 12.53 -27.94
CA GLU A 367 -4.69 11.80 -29.17
C GLU A 367 -5.09 10.32 -29.07
N LEU A 368 -4.72 9.66 -27.97
CA LEU A 368 -5.07 8.25 -27.73
C LEU A 368 -6.59 8.02 -27.66
N TYR A 369 -7.32 8.94 -27.02
CA TYR A 369 -8.77 8.83 -26.84
C TYR A 369 -9.58 9.31 -28.05
N GLY A 370 -8.94 9.96 -29.03
CA GLY A 370 -9.61 10.52 -30.20
C GLY A 370 -10.48 11.74 -29.87
N VAL A 371 -10.10 12.51 -28.85
CA VAL A 371 -10.81 13.73 -28.41
C VAL A 371 -10.00 14.99 -28.71
N GLY A 372 -10.61 16.17 -28.56
CA GLY A 372 -9.92 17.44 -28.78
C GLY A 372 -8.81 17.67 -27.75
N ALA A 373 -7.57 17.87 -28.21
CA ALA A 373 -6.45 18.17 -27.33
C ALA A 373 -6.55 19.60 -26.75
N PRO A 374 -6.23 19.80 -25.46
CA PRO A 374 -6.16 21.13 -24.88
C PRO A 374 -4.99 21.93 -25.47
N MET A 375 -5.09 23.27 -25.44
CA MET A 375 -4.00 24.15 -25.90
C MET A 375 -2.73 24.02 -25.06
N SER A 376 -2.89 23.74 -23.75
CA SER A 376 -1.81 23.54 -22.80
C SER A 376 -2.34 22.88 -21.53
N GLY A 377 -1.52 22.07 -20.87
CA GLY A 377 -1.89 21.46 -19.58
C GLY A 377 -2.98 20.41 -19.73
N TRP A 378 -3.93 20.45 -18.80
CA TRP A 378 -5.03 19.49 -18.66
C TRP A 378 -6.38 20.16 -18.91
N ASP A 379 -7.32 19.41 -19.46
CA ASP A 379 -8.72 19.79 -19.61
C ASP A 379 -9.62 18.56 -19.42
N VAL A 380 -10.90 18.77 -19.13
CA VAL A 380 -11.88 17.68 -19.01
C VAL A 380 -12.51 17.42 -20.37
N ALA A 381 -12.46 16.17 -20.83
CA ALA A 381 -13.09 15.76 -22.08
C ALA A 381 -14.13 14.68 -21.83
N THR A 382 -15.33 14.87 -22.40
CA THR A 382 -16.32 13.80 -22.55
C THR A 382 -15.80 12.76 -23.53
N LEU A 383 -15.89 11.49 -23.17
CA LEU A 383 -15.41 10.37 -23.98
C LEU A 383 -16.44 10.02 -25.08
N PRO A 384 -16.00 9.51 -26.24
CA PRO A 384 -16.93 9.07 -27.28
C PRO A 384 -17.84 7.95 -26.77
N ALA A 385 -19.16 8.15 -26.85
CA ALA A 385 -20.14 7.23 -26.29
C ALA A 385 -20.08 5.84 -26.94
N GLU A 386 -19.75 5.78 -28.24
CA GLU A 386 -19.56 4.55 -29.00
C GLU A 386 -18.40 3.68 -28.52
N HIS A 387 -17.46 4.23 -27.75
CA HIS A 387 -16.36 3.46 -27.18
C HIS A 387 -16.76 2.78 -25.87
N GLU A 388 -17.87 3.17 -25.25
CA GLU A 388 -18.32 2.67 -23.94
C GLU A 388 -17.20 2.65 -22.88
N ARG A 389 -16.28 3.62 -22.99
CA ARG A 389 -15.23 3.85 -22.01
C ARG A 389 -15.86 4.43 -20.74
N ALA A 390 -15.64 3.78 -19.61
CA ALA A 390 -16.16 4.23 -18.32
C ALA A 390 -15.10 4.09 -17.21
N GLY A 391 -14.87 5.19 -16.50
CA GLY A 391 -14.06 5.25 -15.29
C GLY A 391 -12.68 4.60 -15.41
N PHE A 392 -12.24 3.98 -14.32
CA PHE A 392 -10.96 3.27 -14.22
C PHE A 392 -10.87 2.08 -15.18
N LEU A 393 -11.95 1.29 -15.32
CA LEU A 393 -11.98 0.09 -16.16
C LEU A 393 -11.81 0.42 -17.64
N GLY A 394 -12.30 1.58 -18.04
CA GLY A 394 -12.10 2.14 -19.35
C GLY A 394 -10.79 2.92 -19.48
N SER A 395 -10.04 3.21 -18.41
CA SER A 395 -8.86 4.09 -18.50
C SER A 395 -7.70 3.45 -19.28
N ALA A 396 -6.93 4.26 -20.02
CA ALA A 396 -5.71 3.76 -20.65
C ALA A 396 -4.66 3.27 -19.63
N ALA A 397 -4.65 3.84 -18.42
CA ALA A 397 -3.80 3.39 -17.32
C ALA A 397 -4.02 1.90 -17.00
N PHE A 398 -5.26 1.53 -16.69
CA PHE A 398 -5.64 0.15 -16.40
C PHE A 398 -5.38 -0.78 -17.61
N LEU A 399 -5.89 -0.37 -18.78
CA LEU A 399 -5.82 -1.19 -19.99
C LEU A 399 -4.37 -1.48 -20.42
N ALA A 400 -3.47 -0.51 -20.26
CA ALA A 400 -2.05 -0.66 -20.57
C ALA A 400 -1.30 -1.49 -19.50
N ARG A 401 -1.56 -1.22 -18.21
CA ARG A 401 -0.92 -1.89 -17.07
C ARG A 401 -1.18 -3.38 -17.03
N PHE A 402 -2.37 -3.81 -17.43
CA PHE A 402 -2.79 -5.21 -17.42
C PHE A 402 -2.82 -5.82 -18.83
N ALA A 403 -1.90 -5.42 -19.70
CA ALA A 403 -1.67 -6.04 -21.01
C ALA A 403 -0.20 -6.52 -21.14
N HIS A 404 0.07 -7.35 -22.15
CA HIS A 404 1.44 -7.73 -22.52
C HIS A 404 2.11 -6.61 -23.33
N ALA A 405 3.39 -6.80 -23.68
CA ALA A 405 4.14 -5.86 -24.50
C ALA A 405 3.61 -5.78 -25.95
N GLU A 406 3.18 -6.93 -26.48
CA GLU A 406 2.74 -7.10 -27.86
C GLU A 406 1.21 -7.05 -28.01
N ASP A 407 0.48 -7.63 -27.05
CA ASP A 407 -0.96 -7.89 -27.14
C ASP A 407 -1.69 -7.58 -25.82
N THR A 408 -3.03 -7.60 -25.86
CA THR A 408 -3.89 -7.51 -24.68
C THR A 408 -3.77 -8.74 -23.77
N SER A 409 -4.37 -8.67 -22.58
CA SER A 409 -4.46 -9.81 -21.67
C SER A 409 -5.80 -9.78 -20.91
N PRO A 410 -6.86 -10.42 -21.44
CA PRO A 410 -8.13 -10.57 -20.74
C PRO A 410 -7.96 -11.15 -19.33
N THR A 411 -7.13 -12.19 -19.20
CA THR A 411 -6.80 -12.84 -17.94
C THR A 411 -6.28 -11.87 -16.88
N ARG A 412 -5.29 -11.03 -17.21
CA ARG A 412 -4.72 -10.06 -16.25
C ARG A 412 -5.71 -8.97 -15.87
N ARG A 413 -6.48 -8.46 -16.83
CA ARG A 413 -7.49 -7.43 -16.59
C ARG A 413 -8.62 -7.96 -15.70
N GLY A 414 -9.14 -9.15 -16.01
CA GLY A 414 -10.19 -9.79 -15.22
C GLY A 414 -9.74 -10.19 -13.81
N ASN A 415 -8.53 -10.75 -13.67
CA ASN A 415 -7.98 -11.13 -12.37
C ASN A 415 -7.82 -9.91 -11.45
N PHE A 416 -7.40 -8.76 -12.00
CA PHE A 416 -7.35 -7.52 -11.25
C PHE A 416 -8.73 -7.10 -10.72
N ILE A 417 -9.76 -7.13 -11.57
CA ILE A 417 -11.12 -6.74 -11.20
C ILE A 417 -11.68 -7.64 -10.09
N LEU A 418 -11.51 -8.96 -10.22
CA LEU A 418 -11.89 -9.93 -9.19
C LEU A 418 -11.20 -9.63 -7.85
N GLY A 419 -9.87 -9.48 -7.88
CA GLY A 419 -9.08 -9.30 -6.67
C GLY A 419 -9.29 -7.95 -5.98
N LYS A 420 -9.34 -6.85 -6.75
CA LYS A 420 -9.36 -5.49 -6.19
C LYS A 420 -10.74 -4.89 -6.00
N PHE A 421 -11.76 -5.35 -6.74
CA PHE A 421 -13.12 -4.80 -6.63
C PHE A 421 -14.16 -5.78 -6.13
N LEU A 422 -13.84 -7.07 -6.04
CA LEU A 422 -14.73 -8.09 -5.46
C LEU A 422 -14.08 -8.87 -4.31
N CYS A 423 -12.79 -8.63 -4.04
CA CYS A 423 -12.00 -9.32 -3.02
C CYS A 423 -12.08 -10.85 -3.15
N ALA A 424 -12.20 -11.31 -4.39
CA ALA A 424 -12.23 -12.72 -4.76
C ALA A 424 -10.86 -13.13 -5.31
N GLU A 425 -10.35 -14.27 -4.86
CA GLU A 425 -9.09 -14.81 -5.35
C GLU A 425 -9.35 -15.97 -6.32
N ALA A 426 -8.72 -15.91 -7.50
CA ALA A 426 -8.69 -17.05 -8.39
C ALA A 426 -7.78 -18.14 -7.79
N PRO A 427 -8.16 -19.43 -7.89
CA PRO A 427 -7.31 -20.51 -7.40
C PRO A 427 -5.94 -20.48 -8.11
N PRO A 428 -4.84 -20.85 -7.42
CA PRO A 428 -3.54 -20.92 -8.06
C PRO A 428 -3.56 -21.96 -9.19
N PRO A 429 -2.84 -21.72 -10.31
CA PRO A 429 -2.78 -22.68 -11.39
C PRO A 429 -2.16 -24.00 -10.88
N PRO A 430 -2.61 -25.17 -11.38
CA PRO A 430 -1.99 -26.45 -11.04
C PRO A 430 -0.48 -26.45 -11.34
N ALA A 431 0.32 -27.10 -10.51
CA ALA A 431 1.78 -27.03 -10.62
C ALA A 431 2.35 -27.67 -11.90
N ASP A 432 1.57 -28.49 -12.59
CA ASP A 432 1.97 -29.30 -13.75
C ASP A 432 1.39 -28.82 -15.09
N VAL A 433 0.66 -27.70 -15.14
CA VAL A 433 0.11 -27.16 -16.39
C VAL A 433 1.08 -26.23 -17.12
N ASN A 434 1.00 -26.19 -18.46
CA ASN A 434 1.71 -25.20 -19.27
C ASN A 434 0.84 -23.93 -19.40
N PRO A 435 1.22 -22.80 -18.82
CA PRO A 435 0.41 -21.57 -18.84
C PRO A 435 0.49 -20.80 -20.17
N ASN A 436 1.29 -21.28 -21.14
CA ASN A 436 1.43 -20.58 -22.41
C ASN A 436 0.21 -20.84 -23.29
N LEU A 437 -0.35 -19.75 -23.84
CA LEU A 437 -1.35 -19.84 -24.89
C LEU A 437 -0.76 -20.51 -26.13
N PRO A 438 -1.58 -21.24 -26.91
CA PRO A 438 -1.16 -21.77 -28.20
C PRO A 438 -0.54 -20.67 -29.06
N GLU A 439 0.58 -20.99 -29.74
CA GLU A 439 1.19 -20.06 -30.68
C GLU A 439 0.18 -19.70 -31.79
N PRO A 440 0.14 -18.43 -32.24
CA PRO A 440 -0.72 -18.03 -33.34
C PRO A 440 -0.41 -18.86 -34.60
N ASP A 441 -1.42 -19.49 -35.19
CA ASP A 441 -1.31 -20.16 -36.49
C ASP A 441 -1.46 -19.10 -37.61
N PRO A 442 -0.42 -18.82 -38.42
CA PRO A 442 -0.51 -17.84 -39.49
C PRO A 442 -1.54 -18.20 -40.57
N ASP A 443 -1.84 -19.49 -40.75
CA ASP A 443 -2.80 -19.97 -41.74
C ASP A 443 -4.24 -19.99 -41.19
N ASN A 444 -4.41 -19.84 -39.88
CA ASN A 444 -5.70 -19.81 -39.18
C ASN A 444 -5.67 -18.80 -38.01
N PRO A 445 -5.65 -17.49 -38.31
CA PRO A 445 -5.57 -16.47 -37.27
C PRO A 445 -6.78 -16.54 -36.35
N MET A 446 -6.55 -16.27 -35.06
CA MET A 446 -7.56 -16.23 -34.03
C MET A 446 -7.43 -14.95 -33.21
N THR A 447 -8.55 -14.42 -32.76
CA THR A 447 -8.58 -13.35 -31.75
C THR A 447 -8.05 -13.85 -30.41
N MET A 448 -7.67 -12.93 -29.51
CA MET A 448 -7.24 -13.31 -28.16
C MET A 448 -8.31 -14.10 -27.40
N LYS A 449 -9.58 -13.70 -27.51
CA LYS A 449 -10.73 -14.43 -26.96
C LYS A 449 -10.78 -15.87 -27.47
N GLN A 450 -10.74 -16.07 -28.79
CA GLN A 450 -10.78 -17.41 -29.40
C GLN A 450 -9.61 -18.30 -28.93
N ARG A 451 -8.41 -17.71 -28.74
CA ARG A 451 -7.25 -18.43 -28.20
C ARG A 451 -7.45 -18.85 -26.74
N LEU A 452 -8.04 -17.99 -25.92
CA LEU A 452 -8.36 -18.30 -24.52
C LEU A 452 -9.51 -19.31 -24.39
N GLU A 453 -10.54 -19.21 -25.22
CA GLU A 453 -11.62 -20.22 -25.29
C GLU A 453 -11.08 -21.60 -25.69
N LEU A 454 -10.14 -21.66 -26.64
CA LEU A 454 -9.45 -22.90 -26.98
C LEU A 454 -8.61 -23.43 -25.80
N HIS A 455 -7.93 -22.54 -25.07
CA HIS A 455 -7.17 -22.90 -23.88
C HIS A 455 -8.04 -23.45 -22.75
N MET A 456 -9.25 -22.88 -22.57
CA MET A 456 -10.24 -23.31 -21.59
C MET A 456 -10.98 -24.61 -21.95
N GLN A 457 -10.69 -25.24 -23.09
CA GLN A 457 -11.20 -26.60 -23.37
C GLN A 457 -10.56 -27.66 -22.47
N ASP A 458 -9.44 -27.34 -21.84
CA ASP A 458 -8.87 -28.16 -20.77
C ASP A 458 -9.49 -27.79 -19.42
N ASP A 459 -10.09 -28.77 -18.74
CA ASP A 459 -10.78 -28.58 -17.45
C ASP A 459 -9.86 -27.94 -16.38
N SER A 460 -8.56 -28.23 -16.42
CA SER A 460 -7.60 -27.67 -15.46
C SER A 460 -7.42 -26.17 -15.65
N CYS A 461 -7.42 -25.69 -16.92
CA CYS A 461 -7.28 -24.28 -17.26
C CYS A 461 -8.61 -23.54 -17.03
N ALA A 462 -9.74 -24.16 -17.36
CA ALA A 462 -11.07 -23.60 -17.16
C ALA A 462 -11.37 -23.28 -15.69
N SER A 463 -10.85 -24.09 -14.75
CA SER A 463 -11.08 -23.91 -13.30
C SER A 463 -10.70 -22.51 -12.78
N CYS A 464 -9.64 -21.93 -13.34
CA CYS A 464 -9.16 -20.59 -12.98
C CYS A 464 -9.68 -19.55 -13.98
N HIS A 465 -9.52 -19.81 -15.28
CA HIS A 465 -9.81 -18.85 -16.34
C HIS A 465 -11.30 -18.52 -16.47
N GLY A 466 -12.21 -19.45 -16.14
CA GLY A 466 -13.65 -19.26 -16.27
C GLY A 466 -14.23 -18.11 -15.43
N GLN A 467 -13.53 -17.67 -14.38
CA GLN A 467 -13.96 -16.56 -13.53
C GLN A 467 -13.38 -15.22 -13.99
N MET A 468 -12.19 -15.22 -14.60
CA MET A 468 -11.45 -13.99 -14.91
C MET A 468 -11.45 -13.61 -16.38
N ASP A 469 -11.28 -14.57 -17.29
CA ASP A 469 -11.18 -14.29 -18.73
C ASP A 469 -12.44 -13.65 -19.30
N PRO A 470 -13.67 -14.11 -18.94
CA PRO A 470 -14.87 -13.47 -19.46
C PRO A 470 -14.96 -11.99 -19.08
N ILE A 471 -14.58 -11.61 -17.85
CA ILE A 471 -14.48 -10.20 -17.42
C ILE A 471 -13.52 -9.43 -18.33
N GLY A 472 -12.38 -10.03 -18.63
CA GLY A 472 -11.40 -9.44 -19.54
C GLY A 472 -11.87 -9.31 -21.00
N PHE A 473 -12.74 -10.21 -21.48
CA PHE A 473 -13.26 -10.16 -22.85
C PHE A 473 -14.04 -8.87 -23.13
N ALA A 474 -14.79 -8.36 -22.14
CA ALA A 474 -15.51 -7.09 -22.25
C ALA A 474 -14.59 -5.86 -22.41
N LEU A 475 -13.28 -6.03 -22.27
CA LEU A 475 -12.28 -4.98 -22.46
C LEU A 475 -11.52 -5.13 -23.79
N GLU A 476 -11.83 -6.14 -24.61
CA GLU A 476 -11.06 -6.45 -25.82
C GLU A 476 -11.23 -5.43 -26.95
N HIS A 477 -12.27 -4.58 -26.90
CA HIS A 477 -12.36 -3.41 -27.78
C HIS A 477 -11.25 -2.37 -27.53
N PHE A 478 -10.39 -2.58 -26.54
CA PHE A 478 -9.21 -1.76 -26.30
C PHE A 478 -7.92 -2.57 -26.45
N ASP A 479 -6.97 -2.02 -27.19
CA ASP A 479 -5.66 -2.62 -27.41
C ASP A 479 -4.74 -2.59 -26.16
N ALA A 480 -3.46 -2.95 -26.35
CA ALA A 480 -2.49 -3.06 -25.26
C ALA A 480 -2.05 -1.72 -24.67
N ILE A 481 -2.45 -0.58 -25.23
CA ILE A 481 -2.24 0.76 -24.67
C ILE A 481 -3.56 1.47 -24.36
N GLY A 482 -4.70 0.80 -24.54
CA GLY A 482 -6.02 1.33 -24.26
C GLY A 482 -6.64 2.13 -25.41
N GLN A 483 -6.14 2.02 -26.64
CA GLN A 483 -6.78 2.61 -27.82
C GLN A 483 -7.99 1.77 -28.25
N TYR A 484 -9.10 2.43 -28.60
CA TYR A 484 -10.30 1.74 -29.07
C TYR A 484 -10.12 1.13 -30.47
N ARG A 485 -10.68 -0.06 -30.69
CA ARG A 485 -10.62 -0.83 -31.94
C ARG A 485 -11.86 -1.73 -32.10
N THR A 486 -12.24 -1.99 -33.36
CA THR A 486 -13.31 -2.94 -33.71
C THR A 486 -12.79 -4.27 -34.27
N GLU A 487 -11.52 -4.29 -34.69
CA GLU A 487 -10.81 -5.45 -35.19
C GLU A 487 -9.50 -5.63 -34.42
N ASP A 488 -8.99 -6.86 -34.33
CA ASP A 488 -7.69 -7.15 -33.74
C ASP A 488 -6.51 -6.93 -34.70
N PHE A 489 -5.29 -7.18 -34.22
CA PHE A 489 -4.08 -7.07 -35.05
C PHE A 489 -4.03 -8.08 -36.20
N ASN A 490 -4.93 -9.08 -36.22
CA ASN A 490 -5.10 -10.02 -37.33
C ASN A 490 -6.23 -9.59 -38.29
N SER A 491 -6.80 -8.39 -38.11
CA SER A 491 -7.95 -7.89 -38.88
C SER A 491 -9.21 -8.76 -38.72
N LEU A 492 -9.35 -9.42 -37.56
CA LEU A 492 -10.56 -10.16 -37.21
C LEU A 492 -11.48 -9.29 -36.36
N PRO A 493 -12.82 -9.35 -36.58
CA PRO A 493 -13.77 -8.62 -35.76
C PRO A 493 -13.69 -9.07 -34.31
N ILE A 494 -13.78 -8.11 -33.39
CA ILE A 494 -13.76 -8.36 -31.96
C ILE A 494 -15.17 -8.74 -31.50
N ASP A 495 -15.24 -9.82 -30.73
CA ASP A 495 -16.39 -10.15 -29.89
C ASP A 495 -15.96 -9.97 -28.44
N SER A 496 -16.50 -8.95 -27.78
CA SER A 496 -16.19 -8.60 -26.39
C SER A 496 -17.15 -9.21 -25.38
N PHE A 497 -18.12 -10.03 -25.80
CA PHE A 497 -19.09 -10.61 -24.87
C PHE A 497 -18.40 -11.52 -23.83
N GLY A 498 -18.74 -11.32 -22.56
CA GLY A 498 -18.35 -12.18 -21.44
C GLY A 498 -19.53 -12.44 -20.51
N GLU A 499 -19.51 -13.61 -19.86
CA GLU A 499 -20.49 -14.00 -18.85
C GLU A 499 -19.78 -14.75 -17.72
N VAL A 500 -20.08 -14.38 -16.48
CA VAL A 500 -19.56 -15.04 -15.27
C VAL A 500 -20.74 -15.38 -14.36
N GLU A 501 -20.79 -16.64 -13.92
CA GLU A 501 -21.82 -17.09 -12.98
C GLU A 501 -21.76 -16.24 -11.68
N GLY A 502 -22.93 -15.74 -11.26
CA GLY A 502 -23.04 -14.90 -10.06
C GLY A 502 -22.68 -13.43 -10.26
N LEU A 503 -22.04 -13.04 -11.36
CA LEU A 503 -21.73 -11.64 -11.70
C LEU A 503 -22.59 -11.14 -12.88
N GLY A 504 -22.96 -12.02 -13.82
CA GLY A 504 -23.81 -11.69 -14.96
C GLY A 504 -23.03 -11.58 -16.27
N SER A 505 -23.62 -10.88 -17.25
CA SER A 505 -23.07 -10.72 -18.60
C SER A 505 -22.76 -9.27 -18.92
N PHE A 506 -21.68 -9.04 -19.69
CA PHE A 506 -21.21 -7.71 -20.07
C PHE A 506 -20.37 -7.79 -21.36
N SER A 507 -20.23 -6.66 -22.05
CA SER A 507 -19.49 -6.53 -23.31
C SER A 507 -18.64 -5.25 -23.39
N SER A 508 -18.67 -4.41 -22.35
CA SER A 508 -17.95 -3.13 -22.30
C SER A 508 -17.50 -2.76 -20.87
N PRO A 509 -16.53 -1.84 -20.70
CA PRO A 509 -16.18 -1.31 -19.38
C PRO A 509 -17.36 -0.71 -18.61
N ALA A 510 -18.27 -0.02 -19.31
CA ALA A 510 -19.47 0.57 -18.71
C ALA A 510 -20.42 -0.50 -18.16
N GLU A 511 -20.60 -1.62 -18.87
CA GLU A 511 -21.43 -2.74 -18.40
C GLU A 511 -20.78 -3.48 -17.22
N ILE A 512 -19.45 -3.67 -17.21
CA ILE A 512 -18.75 -4.20 -16.04
C ILE A 512 -18.94 -3.26 -14.84
N GLY A 513 -18.77 -1.94 -15.06
CA GLY A 513 -18.97 -0.94 -14.02
C GLY A 513 -20.36 -1.02 -13.41
N ALA A 514 -21.41 -1.06 -14.24
CA ALA A 514 -22.80 -1.19 -13.77
C ALA A 514 -23.02 -2.45 -12.93
N VAL A 515 -22.39 -3.57 -13.31
CA VAL A 515 -22.45 -4.82 -12.53
C VAL A 515 -21.73 -4.69 -11.18
N LEU A 516 -20.55 -4.06 -11.14
CA LEU A 516 -19.83 -3.82 -9.87
C LEU A 516 -20.58 -2.85 -8.95
N LEU A 517 -21.32 -1.89 -9.51
CA LEU A 517 -22.14 -0.96 -8.72
C LEU A 517 -23.23 -1.72 -7.93
N ASP A 518 -23.85 -2.71 -8.56
CA ASP A 518 -24.96 -3.48 -7.98
C ASP A 518 -24.49 -4.68 -7.13
N ASP A 519 -23.22 -5.07 -7.21
CA ASP A 519 -22.68 -6.21 -6.47
C ASP A 519 -22.36 -5.84 -5.01
N PRO A 520 -22.96 -6.52 -4.01
CA PRO A 520 -22.72 -6.21 -2.60
C PRO A 520 -21.26 -6.40 -2.18
N ARG A 521 -20.50 -7.28 -2.85
CA ARG A 521 -19.08 -7.52 -2.51
C ARG A 521 -18.20 -6.31 -2.78
N THR A 522 -18.62 -5.41 -3.68
CA THR A 522 -17.82 -4.25 -4.04
C THR A 522 -17.63 -3.30 -2.87
N ALA A 523 -18.69 -3.00 -2.11
CA ALA A 523 -18.60 -2.14 -0.93
C ALA A 523 -17.63 -2.73 0.11
N GLY A 524 -17.82 -4.00 0.49
CA GLY A 524 -16.92 -4.69 1.40
C GLY A 524 -15.47 -4.74 0.91
N CYS A 525 -15.24 -4.84 -0.40
CA CYS A 525 -13.88 -4.84 -0.92
C CYS A 525 -13.19 -3.48 -0.85
N PHE A 526 -13.92 -2.37 -1.02
CA PHE A 526 -13.38 -1.03 -0.71
C PHE A 526 -12.92 -0.97 0.74
N VAL A 527 -13.78 -1.35 1.69
CA VAL A 527 -13.45 -1.36 3.12
C VAL A 527 -12.19 -2.17 3.40
N ARG A 528 -12.09 -3.38 2.83
CA ARG A 528 -10.91 -4.26 3.01
C ARG A 528 -9.63 -3.67 2.43
N ASN A 529 -9.68 -3.03 1.27
CA ASN A 529 -8.50 -2.40 0.69
C ASN A 529 -7.99 -1.25 1.57
N PHE A 530 -8.88 -0.41 2.12
CA PHE A 530 -8.52 0.64 3.07
C PHE A 530 -8.01 0.05 4.40
N ALA A 531 -8.63 -1.01 4.90
CA ALA A 531 -8.18 -1.74 6.08
C ALA A 531 -6.75 -2.28 5.91
N ARG A 532 -6.47 -2.99 4.81
CA ARG A 532 -5.15 -3.56 4.50
C ARG A 532 -4.07 -2.49 4.33
N GLY A 533 -4.36 -1.44 3.56
CA GLY A 533 -3.43 -0.32 3.34
C GLY A 533 -3.16 0.52 4.59
N SER A 534 -4.14 0.62 5.50
CA SER A 534 -4.01 1.43 6.71
C SER A 534 -3.40 0.68 7.90
N MET A 535 -3.68 -0.62 8.02
CA MET A 535 -3.33 -1.40 9.21
C MET A 535 -2.08 -2.27 9.06
N GLY A 536 -1.71 -2.66 7.83
CA GLY A 536 -0.50 -3.46 7.60
C GLY A 536 -0.67 -4.96 7.81
N HIS A 537 -1.90 -5.47 7.74
CA HIS A 537 -2.18 -6.91 7.69
C HIS A 537 -3.37 -7.22 6.78
N VAL A 538 -3.46 -8.48 6.34
CA VAL A 538 -4.71 -9.05 5.82
C VAL A 538 -5.61 -9.33 7.01
N GLU A 539 -6.87 -8.95 6.91
CA GLU A 539 -7.85 -9.10 7.97
C GLU A 539 -7.96 -10.54 8.47
N THR A 540 -8.19 -10.67 9.77
CA THR A 540 -8.38 -11.95 10.45
C THR A 540 -9.86 -12.28 10.59
N ILE A 541 -10.18 -13.55 10.84
CA ILE A 541 -11.57 -13.99 11.09
C ILE A 541 -12.21 -13.21 12.24
N GLY A 542 -11.42 -12.83 13.26
CA GLY A 542 -11.90 -12.06 14.40
C GLY A 542 -12.23 -10.59 14.11
N GLU A 543 -11.81 -10.06 12.96
CA GLU A 543 -12.09 -8.68 12.55
C GLU A 543 -13.30 -8.58 11.61
N GLU A 544 -13.79 -9.72 11.10
CA GLU A 544 -14.79 -9.78 10.05
C GLU A 544 -16.10 -9.08 10.43
N GLN A 545 -16.61 -9.30 11.65
CA GLN A 545 -17.82 -8.63 12.12
C GLN A 545 -17.66 -7.10 12.14
N MET A 546 -16.48 -6.60 12.54
CA MET A 546 -16.23 -5.16 12.58
C MET A 546 -16.10 -4.56 11.18
N LEU A 547 -15.49 -5.29 10.23
CA LEU A 547 -15.42 -4.85 8.84
C LEU A 547 -16.80 -4.79 8.18
N LEU A 548 -17.69 -5.72 8.50
CA LEU A 548 -19.09 -5.68 8.04
C LEU A 548 -19.84 -4.45 8.59
N LEU A 549 -19.63 -4.08 9.86
CA LEU A 549 -20.23 -2.86 10.43
C LEU A 549 -19.70 -1.58 9.74
N ILE A 550 -18.41 -1.55 9.38
CA ILE A 550 -17.84 -0.44 8.62
C ILE A 550 -18.39 -0.40 7.20
N GLU A 551 -18.61 -1.57 6.57
CA GLU A 551 -19.26 -1.68 5.27
C GLU A 551 -20.70 -1.17 5.32
N GLU A 552 -21.48 -1.53 6.33
CA GLU A 552 -22.84 -1.00 6.52
C GLU A 552 -22.81 0.53 6.65
N ALA A 553 -21.91 1.08 7.47
CA ALA A 553 -21.76 2.53 7.62
C ALA A 553 -21.32 3.20 6.31
N PHE A 554 -20.45 2.56 5.53
CA PHE A 554 -20.01 3.05 4.22
C PHE A 554 -21.18 3.12 3.22
N VAL A 555 -22.03 2.07 3.20
CA VAL A 555 -23.24 2.03 2.36
C VAL A 555 -24.25 3.09 2.81
N GLU A 556 -24.52 3.20 4.12
CA GLU A 556 -25.45 4.20 4.68
C GLU A 556 -24.96 5.64 4.47
N GLY A 557 -23.65 5.86 4.50
CA GLY A 557 -22.97 7.12 4.19
C GLY A 557 -22.94 7.46 2.69
N GLY A 558 -23.62 6.70 1.84
CA GLY A 558 -23.67 6.96 0.40
C GLY A 558 -22.34 6.73 -0.30
N TYR A 559 -21.52 5.81 0.22
CA TYR A 559 -20.23 5.43 -0.35
C TYR A 559 -19.17 6.54 -0.36
N SER A 560 -19.22 7.51 0.58
CA SER A 560 -18.17 8.53 0.70
C SER A 560 -16.85 7.91 1.23
N ILE A 561 -15.76 8.11 0.49
CA ILE A 561 -14.41 7.70 0.92
C ILE A 561 -13.97 8.47 2.16
N GLN A 562 -14.32 9.76 2.28
CA GLN A 562 -13.96 10.55 3.44
C GLN A 562 -14.62 9.98 4.71
N ASP A 563 -15.91 9.64 4.63
CA ASP A 563 -16.62 9.00 5.73
C ASP A 563 -16.07 7.60 6.02
N LEU A 564 -15.76 6.78 5.01
CA LEU A 564 -15.11 5.48 5.20
C LEU A 564 -13.79 5.60 5.98
N MET A 565 -12.93 6.55 5.60
CA MET A 565 -11.66 6.77 6.29
C MET A 565 -11.89 7.19 7.76
N VAL A 566 -12.93 7.97 8.04
CA VAL A 566 -13.32 8.36 9.40
C VAL A 566 -13.87 7.17 10.19
N GLU A 567 -14.80 6.40 9.63
CA GLU A 567 -15.37 5.22 10.30
C GLU A 567 -14.30 4.19 10.62
N LEU A 568 -13.36 3.98 9.69
CA LEU A 568 -12.25 3.07 9.92
C LEU A 568 -11.42 3.49 11.13
N VAL A 569 -11.01 4.76 11.26
CA VAL A 569 -10.18 5.19 12.41
C VAL A 569 -10.93 5.22 13.74
N VAL A 570 -12.26 5.40 13.71
CA VAL A 570 -13.11 5.37 14.91
C VAL A 570 -13.37 3.94 15.37
N SER A 571 -13.31 2.97 14.46
CA SER A 571 -13.65 1.58 14.72
C SER A 571 -12.71 0.89 15.73
N PRO A 572 -13.21 -0.11 16.47
CA PRO A 572 -12.40 -1.00 17.28
C PRO A 572 -11.24 -1.67 16.52
N VAL A 573 -11.41 -2.07 15.26
CA VAL A 573 -10.34 -2.73 14.49
C VAL A 573 -9.11 -1.83 14.29
N PHE A 574 -9.31 -0.50 14.29
CA PHE A 574 -8.21 0.45 14.19
C PHE A 574 -7.60 0.86 15.54
N ARG A 575 -8.38 0.76 16.63
CA ARG A 575 -8.01 1.25 17.97
C ARG A 575 -7.44 0.20 18.90
N TYR A 576 -7.68 -1.08 18.60
CA TYR A 576 -7.26 -2.20 19.43
C TYR A 576 -6.35 -3.15 18.66
N VAL A 577 -5.41 -3.73 19.40
CA VAL A 577 -4.54 -4.83 18.96
C VAL A 577 -4.60 -5.94 20.02
N ARG A 578 -3.91 -7.05 19.82
CA ARG A 578 -3.68 -8.05 20.87
C ARG A 578 -2.21 -8.38 21.01
N GLU A 579 -1.84 -8.96 22.14
CA GLU A 579 -0.49 -9.46 22.34
C GLU A 579 -0.15 -10.58 21.32
N PRO A 580 1.11 -10.63 20.84
CA PRO A 580 1.61 -11.78 20.11
C PRO A 580 1.48 -13.05 20.95
N ALA A 581 1.13 -14.18 20.34
CA ALA A 581 1.18 -15.45 21.04
C ALA A 581 2.63 -15.79 21.43
N GLU A 582 2.86 -16.16 22.69
CA GLU A 582 4.18 -16.60 23.22
C GLU A 582 4.74 -17.85 22.54
#